data_AF-A0A416Z9Q5-F1
#
_entry.id   AF-A0A416Z9Q5-F1
#
_cell.length_a   1.000
_cell.length_b   1.000
_cell.length_c   1.000
_cell.angle_alpha   90.00
_cell.angle_beta   90.00
_cell.angle_gamma   90.00
#
_symmetry.space_group_name_H-M   'P 1'
#
loop_
_entity.id
_entity.type
_entity.pdbx_description
1 polymer ?
#
loop_
_entity_poly.entity_id
_entity_poly.type
_entity_poly.pdbx_seq_one_letter_code
_entity_poly.pdbx_strand_id
1 'polypeptide(L)'
;MAEKTRNLCAQIPVELHDKVRQRQAESGETLSRYMTALITKFYEMEENAKMDKDNVRTVAFQVPTELFEQLKAYLKRNGIKQNAFFLDCIRQALAEDTGAAEE
;
A
#
# COMPACT_ATOMS: atom_id res chain seq x y z
N MET A 1 16.04 -4.28 27.39
CA MET A 1 16.57 -2.89 27.39
C MET A 1 15.36 -1.98 27.39
N ALA A 2 15.20 -1.08 28.37
CA ALA A 2 14.04 -0.20 28.41
C ALA A 2 14.15 0.84 27.28
N GLU A 3 13.18 0.84 26.36
CA GLU A 3 13.09 1.85 25.31
C GLU A 3 13.01 3.25 25.94
N LYS A 4 13.76 4.20 25.37
CA LYS A 4 13.74 5.59 25.82
C LYS A 4 12.42 6.23 25.40
N THR A 5 11.53 6.50 26.36
CA THR A 5 10.24 7.15 26.10
C THR A 5 10.27 8.62 26.49
N ARG A 6 9.48 9.45 25.79
CA ARG A 6 9.23 10.87 26.11
C ARG A 6 7.73 11.11 26.12
N ASN A 7 7.27 12.02 26.99
CA ASN A 7 5.86 12.36 27.08
C ASN A 7 5.42 13.24 25.90
N LEU A 8 4.25 12.94 25.33
CA LEU A 8 3.55 13.76 24.35
C LEU A 8 2.36 14.44 25.03
N CYS A 9 2.45 15.75 25.25
CA CYS A 9 1.38 16.54 25.86
C CYS A 9 0.86 17.57 24.85
N ALA A 10 -0.43 17.50 24.50
CA ALA A 10 -1.09 18.46 23.63
C ALA A 10 -2.55 18.63 24.05
N GLN A 11 -3.09 19.84 23.87
CA GLN A 11 -4.53 20.08 23.99
C GLN A 11 -5.22 19.63 22.69
N ILE A 12 -6.31 18.89 22.84
CA ILE A 12 -7.13 18.42 21.72
C ILE A 12 -8.58 18.84 21.93
N PRO A 13 -9.37 19.01 20.84
CA PRO A 13 -10.80 19.28 20.95
C PRO A 13 -11.53 18.23 21.78
N VAL A 14 -12.54 18.66 22.55
CA VAL A 14 -13.30 17.80 23.47
C VAL A 14 -13.90 16.58 22.75
N GLU A 15 -14.49 16.79 21.57
CA GLU A 15 -15.07 15.69 20.78
C GLU A 15 -14.04 14.62 20.39
N LEU A 16 -12.82 15.04 20.06
CA LEU A 16 -11.74 14.11 19.74
C LEU A 16 -11.25 13.38 20.99
N HIS A 17 -11.15 14.08 22.12
CA HIS A 17 -10.80 13.49 23.40
C HIS A 17 -11.78 12.39 23.80
N ASP A 18 -13.09 12.68 23.75
CA ASP A 18 -14.12 11.72 24.15
C ASP A 18 -14.12 10.48 23.27
N LYS A 19 -13.94 10.66 21.95
CA LYS A 19 -13.81 9.55 21.00
C LYS A 19 -12.58 8.69 21.27
N VAL A 20 -11.44 9.30 21.58
CA VAL A 20 -10.21 8.57 21.92
C VAL A 20 -10.41 7.79 23.22
N ARG A 21 -11.04 8.38 24.23
CA ARG A 21 -11.31 7.73 25.52
C ARG A 21 -12.27 6.56 25.41
N GLN A 22 -13.36 6.73 24.65
CA GLN A 22 -14.31 5.66 24.40
C GLN A 22 -13.61 4.46 23.76
N ARG A 23 -12.88 4.67 22.66
CA ARG A 23 -12.17 3.60 21.95
C ARG A 23 -11.04 2.97 22.75
N GLN A 24 -10.36 3.76 23.58
CA GLN A 24 -9.36 3.25 24.51
C GLN A 24 -9.99 2.29 25.54
N ALA A 25 -11.17 2.66 26.08
CA ALA A 25 -11.91 1.81 27.01
C ALA A 25 -12.40 0.52 26.35
N GLU A 26 -12.95 0.60 25.13
CA GLU A 26 -13.35 -0.57 24.32
C GLU A 26 -12.18 -1.51 24.03
N SER A 27 -10.99 -0.94 23.83
CA SER A 27 -9.78 -1.71 23.55
C SER A 27 -9.19 -2.41 24.78
N GLY A 28 -9.59 -2.01 26.00
CA GLY A 28 -9.02 -2.52 27.26
C GLY A 28 -7.54 -2.18 27.49
N GLU A 29 -6.99 -1.25 26.69
CA GLU A 29 -5.58 -0.89 26.73
C GLU A 29 -5.32 0.30 27.66
N THR A 30 -4.08 0.38 28.17
CA THR A 30 -3.63 1.61 28.82
C THR A 30 -3.55 2.74 27.79
N LEU A 31 -3.82 3.98 28.22
CA LEU A 31 -3.79 5.14 27.33
C LEU A 31 -2.46 5.25 26.57
N SER A 32 -1.34 5.00 27.25
CA SER A 32 0.00 5.05 26.62
C SER A 32 0.13 4.04 25.49
N ARG A 33 -0.30 2.78 25.69
CA ARG A 33 -0.23 1.74 24.65
C ARG A 33 -1.16 2.06 23.48
N TYR A 34 -2.39 2.49 23.80
CA TYR A 34 -3.38 2.87 22.80
C TYR A 34 -2.90 4.04 21.93
N MET A 35 -2.36 5.10 22.55
CA MET A 35 -1.84 6.27 21.84
C MET A 35 -0.63 5.92 20.98
N THR A 36 0.30 5.12 21.50
CA THR A 36 1.44 4.63 20.71
C THR A 36 0.94 3.87 19.48
N ALA A 37 0.02 2.91 19.63
CA ALA A 37 -0.53 2.16 18.50
C ALA A 37 -1.26 3.05 17.48
N LEU A 38 -2.03 4.04 17.95
CA LEU A 38 -2.76 4.97 17.10
C LEU A 38 -1.82 5.86 16.28
N ILE A 39 -0.76 6.39 16.91
CA ILE A 39 0.24 7.24 16.25
C ILE A 39 1.10 6.42 15.29
N THR A 40 1.53 5.21 15.68
CA THR A 40 2.29 4.31 14.79
C THR A 40 1.49 3.99 13.53
N LYS A 41 0.23 3.59 13.68
CA LYS A 41 -0.66 3.33 12.53
C LYS A 41 -0.83 4.56 11.62
N PHE A 42 -0.90 5.76 12.19
CA PHE A 42 -1.01 6.99 11.40
C PHE A 42 0.22 7.17 10.50
N TYR A 43 1.43 7.01 11.04
CA TYR A 43 2.65 7.15 10.26
C TYR A 43 2.88 5.98 9.29
N GLU A 44 2.52 4.75 9.66
CA GLU A 44 2.52 3.62 8.71
C GLU A 44 1.58 3.87 7.53
N MET A 45 0.38 4.42 7.78
CA MET A 45 -0.54 4.79 6.71
C MET A 45 -0.02 5.96 5.88
N GLU A 46 0.61 6.96 6.49
CA GLU A 46 1.23 8.08 5.77
C GLU A 46 2.39 7.60 4.89
N GLU A 47 3.23 6.70 5.39
CA GLU A 47 4.33 6.09 4.65
C GLU A 47 3.82 5.22 3.49
N ASN A 48 2.83 4.36 3.74
CA ASN A 48 2.18 3.57 2.69
C ASN A 48 1.53 4.48 1.62
N ALA A 49 0.87 5.56 2.03
CA ALA A 49 0.28 6.52 1.10
C ALA A 49 1.34 7.31 0.30
N LYS A 50 2.53 7.53 0.85
CA LYS A 50 3.68 8.09 0.11
C LYS A 50 4.29 7.06 -0.85
N MET A 51 4.43 5.80 -0.46
CA MET A 51 4.94 4.75 -1.34
C MET A 51 4.02 4.49 -2.55
N ASP A 52 2.70 4.57 -2.37
CA ASP A 52 1.72 4.43 -3.45
C ASP A 52 1.76 5.60 -4.45
N LYS A 53 2.17 6.80 -4.01
CA LYS A 53 2.30 7.99 -4.87
C LYS A 53 3.63 8.13 -5.59
N ASP A 54 4.73 7.63 -5.03
CA ASP A 54 6.08 7.97 -5.52
C ASP A 54 6.68 6.92 -6.47
N ASN A 55 6.21 5.66 -6.46
CA ASN A 55 6.94 4.58 -7.15
C ASN A 55 6.12 3.65 -8.05
N VAL A 56 4.80 3.87 -8.21
CA VAL A 56 3.97 3.09 -9.14
C VAL A 56 3.01 4.03 -9.85
N ARG A 57 3.10 4.12 -11.18
CA ARG A 57 2.08 4.78 -12.01
C ARG A 57 1.15 3.74 -12.61
N THR A 58 -0.15 3.97 -12.51
CA THR A 58 -1.16 3.13 -13.15
C THR A 58 -1.09 3.30 -14.66
N VAL A 59 -0.89 2.20 -15.39
CA VAL A 59 -1.02 2.13 -16.85
C VAL A 59 -2.38 1.51 -17.17
N ALA A 60 -3.26 2.29 -17.80
CA ALA A 60 -4.59 1.84 -18.23
C ALA A 60 -4.71 1.99 -19.75
N PHE A 61 -5.16 0.94 -20.42
CA PHE A 61 -5.46 0.94 -21.84
C PHE A 61 -6.75 0.14 -22.10
N GLN A 62 -7.44 0.48 -23.18
CA GLN A 62 -8.66 -0.22 -23.59
C GLN A 62 -8.30 -1.37 -24.52
N VAL A 63 -8.88 -2.54 -24.28
CA VAL A 63 -8.80 -3.70 -25.17
C VAL A 63 -10.20 -4.14 -25.58
N PRO A 64 -10.35 -4.78 -26.76
CA PRO A 64 -11.60 -5.43 -27.13
C PRO A 64 -12.05 -6.43 -26.07
N THR A 65 -13.36 -6.51 -25.81
CA THR A 65 -13.93 -7.38 -24.78
C THR A 65 -13.54 -8.84 -24.97
N GLU A 66 -13.58 -9.33 -26.21
CA GLU A 66 -13.22 -10.71 -26.54
C GLU A 66 -11.76 -11.02 -26.18
N LEU A 67 -10.84 -10.07 -26.42
CA LEU A 67 -9.43 -10.20 -26.10
C LEU A 67 -9.19 -10.18 -24.58
N PHE A 68 -9.95 -9.36 -23.85
CA PHE A 68 -9.92 -9.35 -22.39
C PHE A 68 -10.35 -10.69 -21.77
N GLU A 69 -11.41 -11.29 -22.30
CA GLU A 69 -11.90 -12.59 -21.83
C GLU A 69 -10.90 -13.72 -22.12
N GLN A 70 -10.32 -13.74 -23.33
CA GLN A 70 -9.27 -14.68 -23.70
C GLN A 70 -8.05 -14.55 -22.79
N LEU A 71 -7.59 -13.32 -22.52
CA LEU A 71 -6.48 -13.05 -21.61
C LEU A 71 -6.78 -13.55 -20.19
N LYS A 72 -8.00 -13.29 -19.68
CA LYS A 72 -8.41 -13.75 -18.35
C LYS A 72 -8.41 -15.28 -18.24
N ALA A 73 -8.88 -15.98 -19.28
CA ALA A 73 -8.87 -17.44 -19.33
C ALA A 73 -7.44 -17.99 -19.35
N TYR A 74 -6.55 -17.40 -20.16
CA TYR A 74 -5.13 -17.77 -20.22
C TYR A 74 -4.43 -17.61 -18.87
N LEU A 75 -4.61 -16.45 -18.22
CA LEU A 75 -4.00 -16.18 -16.91
C LEU A 75 -4.49 -17.15 -15.83
N LYS A 76 -5.79 -17.47 -15.84
CA LYS A 76 -6.37 -18.46 -14.91
C LYS A 76 -5.82 -19.86 -15.15
N ARG A 77 -5.63 -20.27 -16.40
CA ARG A 77 -5.07 -21.58 -16.77
C ARG A 77 -3.62 -21.74 -16.31
N ASN A 78 -2.84 -20.66 -16.40
CA ASN A 78 -1.42 -20.67 -16.07
C ASN A 78 -1.11 -20.22 -14.62
N GLY A 79 -2.12 -19.82 -13.84
CA GLY A 79 -1.94 -19.35 -12.46
C GLY A 79 -1.19 -18.02 -12.35
N ILE A 80 -1.20 -17.19 -13.40
CA ILE A 80 -0.43 -15.94 -13.47
C ILE A 80 -1.33 -14.76 -13.10
N LYS A 81 -0.80 -13.82 -12.31
CA LYS A 81 -1.50 -12.56 -11.99
C LYS A 81 -1.41 -11.60 -13.18
N GLN A 82 -2.50 -10.89 -13.49
CA GLN A 82 -2.55 -9.88 -14.57
C GLN A 82 -1.38 -8.90 -14.52
N ASN A 83 -1.11 -8.32 -13.34
CA ASN A 83 0.00 -7.38 -13.16
C ASN A 83 1.37 -8.01 -13.46
N ALA A 84 1.59 -9.26 -13.04
CA ALA A 84 2.86 -9.96 -13.28
C ALA A 84 3.07 -10.22 -14.78
N PHE A 85 2.02 -10.63 -15.49
CA PHE A 85 2.08 -10.86 -16.93
C PHE A 85 2.44 -9.58 -17.70
N PHE A 86 1.77 -8.46 -17.41
CA PHE A 86 2.07 -7.20 -18.09
C PHE A 86 3.46 -6.65 -17.77
N LEU A 87 3.90 -6.76 -16.51
CA LEU A 87 5.26 -6.35 -16.13
C LEU A 87 6.32 -7.19 -16.86
N ASP A 88 6.08 -8.49 -17.03
CA ASP A 88 6.97 -9.38 -17.76
C ASP A 88 7.03 -9.02 -19.25
N CYS A 89 5.88 -8.81 -19.89
CA CYS A 89 5.81 -8.35 -21.29
C CYS A 89 6.54 -7.02 -21.50
N ILE A 90 6.38 -6.04 -20.58
CA ILE A 90 7.07 -4.75 -20.66
C ILE A 90 8.58 -4.94 -20.52
N ARG A 91 9.04 -5.74 -19.55
CA ARG A 91 10.47 -6.01 -19.34
C ARG A 91 11.09 -6.70 -20.54
N GLN A 92 10.40 -7.69 -21.11
CA GLN A 92 10.88 -8.42 -22.28
C GLN A 92 10.98 -7.49 -23.50
N ALA A 93 9.94 -6.70 -23.77
CA ALA A 93 9.95 -5.74 -24.88
C ALA A 93 11.07 -4.69 -24.75
N LEU A 94 11.32 -4.19 -23.53
CA LEU A 94 12.44 -3.26 -23.28
C LEU A 94 13.81 -3.94 -23.42
N ALA A 95 13.96 -5.18 -22.94
CA ALA A 95 15.20 -5.93 -23.07
C ALA A 95 15.53 -6.26 -24.54
N GLU A 96 14.53 -6.61 -25.35
CA GLU A 96 14.68 -6.86 -26.78
C GLU A 96 15.13 -5.59 -27.54
N ASP A 97 14.62 -4.41 -27.16
CA ASP A 97 15.01 -3.12 -27.76
C ASP A 97 16.43 -2.69 -27.34
N THR A 98 16.80 -2.95 -26.07
CA THR A 98 18.13 -2.56 -25.54
C THR A 98 19.24 -3.54 -25.97
N GLY A 99 18.90 -4.80 -26.25
CA GLY A 99 19.82 -5.82 -26.76
C GLY A 99 20.19 -5.68 -28.23
N ALA A 100 19.53 -4.81 -29.00
CA ALA A 100 19.83 -4.56 -30.41
C ALA A 100 20.83 -3.42 -30.65
N ALA A 101 21.29 -2.73 -29.59
CA ALA A 101 22.24 -1.61 -29.69
C ALA A 101 23.71 -2.01 -29.45
N GLU A 102 23.98 -3.28 -29.13
CA GLU A 102 25.33 -3.84 -29.01
C GLU A 102 25.52 -5.03 -29.97
N GLU A 103 25.54 -4.76 -31.28
CA GLU A 103 26.28 -5.57 -32.26
C GLU A 103 26.96 -4.68 -33.30
#